data_AF-A0A117L8N4-F1
#
_entry.id   AF-A0A117L8N4-F1
#
_cell.length_a   1.000
_cell.length_b   1.000
_cell.length_c   1.000
_cell.angle_alpha   90.00
_cell.angle_beta   90.00
_cell.angle_gamma   90.00
#
_symmetry.space_group_name_H-M   'P 1'
#
loop_
_entity.id
_entity.type
_entity.pdbx_description
1 polymer ?
#
loop_
_entity_poly.entity_id
_entity_poly.type
_entity_poly.pdbx_seq_one_letter_code
_entity_poly.pdbx_strand_id
1 'polypeptide(L)' 'MKSQVLDVVCLPVDVAKKVLEEAGYQVVVRTTGTSWEGGKRKRVLRQRLLAERQVEVVVAAEYYDDPALEIGKGEDL' A
#
# COMPACT_ATOMS: atom_id res chain seq x y z
N MET A 1 19.70 -12.40 16.02
CA MET A 1 18.93 -11.14 15.94
C MET A 1 17.53 -11.49 15.45
N LYS A 2 16.46 -11.11 16.16
CA LYS A 2 15.10 -11.28 15.62
C LYS A 2 15.02 -10.35 14.41
N SER A 3 14.88 -10.91 13.21
CA SER A 3 14.66 -10.11 12.00
C SER A 3 13.33 -9.38 12.19
N GLN A 4 13.39 -8.10 12.54
CA GLN A 4 12.18 -7.27 12.61
C GLN A 4 11.80 -6.94 11.18
N VAL A 5 10.59 -7.35 10.79
CA VAL A 5 10.01 -6.95 9.52
C VAL A 5 9.95 -5.43 9.49
N LEU A 6 10.34 -4.82 8.37
CA LEU A 6 10.24 -3.38 8.18
C LEU A 6 8.80 -2.92 8.36
N ASP A 7 8.58 -1.86 9.15
CA ASP A 7 7.26 -1.27 9.35
C ASP A 7 6.91 -0.38 8.14
N VAL A 8 5.86 -0.77 7.41
CA VAL A 8 5.38 -0.05 6.22
C VAL A 8 3.99 0.54 6.40
N VAL A 9 3.49 0.62 7.65
CA VAL A 9 2.19 1.26 7.95
C VAL A 9 2.21 2.72 7.48
N CYS A 10 1.08 3.21 6.97
CA CYS A 10 0.89 4.53 6.36
C CYS A 10 1.65 4.80 5.05
N LEU A 11 2.48 3.88 4.57
CA LEU A 11 3.10 4.03 3.26
C LEU A 11 2.09 3.77 2.13
N PRO A 12 2.27 4.43 0.96
CA PRO A 12 1.60 4.05 -0.27
C PRO A 12 1.79 2.56 -0.58
N VAL A 13 0.76 1.90 -1.09
CA VAL A 13 0.78 0.44 -1.29
C VAL A 13 1.91 -0.04 -2.20
N ASP A 14 2.22 0.72 -3.25
CA ASP A 14 3.30 0.47 -4.20
C ASP A 14 4.68 0.62 -3.53
N VAL A 15 4.86 1.67 -2.72
CA VAL A 15 6.09 1.89 -1.94
C VAL A 15 6.27 0.78 -0.90
N ALA A 16 5.23 0.47 -0.13
CA ALA A 16 5.24 -0.59 0.87
C ALA A 16 5.61 -1.95 0.27
N LYS A 17 5.00 -2.28 -0.87
CA LYS A 17 5.28 -3.53 -1.59
C LYS A 17 6.74 -3.59 -2.02
N LYS A 18 7.26 -2.53 -2.66
CA LYS A 18 8.64 -2.46 -3.10
C LYS A 18 9.63 -2.64 -1.94
N VAL A 19 9.45 -1.91 -0.84
CA VAL A 19 10.32 -2.00 0.34
C VAL A 19 10.38 -3.41 0.92
N LEU A 20 9.23 -4.09 1.03
CA LEU A 20 9.17 -5.44 1.56
C LEU A 20 9.75 -6.49 0.60
N GLU A 21 9.51 -6.35 -0.71
CA GLU A 21 10.07 -7.24 -1.72
C GLU A 21 11.60 -7.11 -1.81
N GLU A 22 12.14 -5.89 -1.75
CA GLU A 22 13.59 -5.64 -1.68
C GLU A 22 14.23 -6.21 -0.40
N ALA A 23 13.47 -6.28 0.69
CA ALA A 23 13.88 -6.96 1.92
C ALA A 23 13.70 -8.50 1.89
N GLY A 24 13.27 -9.06 0.75
CA GLY A 24 13.16 -10.51 0.53
C GLY A 24 11.85 -11.14 1.01
N TYR A 25 10.81 -10.34 1.25
CA TYR A 25 9.48 -10.83 1.62
C TYR A 25 8.57 -10.99 0.40
N GLN A 26 7.78 -12.06 0.37
CA GLN A 26 6.59 -12.19 -0.45
C GLN A 26 5.45 -11.39 0.17
N VAL A 27 4.87 -10.46 -0.60
CA VAL A 27 3.81 -9.56 -0.10
C VAL A 27 2.43 -10.05 -0.54
N VAL A 28 1.53 -10.23 0.42
CA VAL A 28 0.11 -10.52 0.20
C VAL A 28 -0.69 -9.25 0.49
N VAL A 29 -1.38 -8.70 -0.51
CA VAL A 29 -2.18 -7.48 -0.34
C VAL A 29 -3.65 -7.85 -0.10
N ARG A 30 -4.22 -7.33 0.98
CA ARG A 30 -5.66 -7.39 1.29
C ARG A 30 -6.25 -5.99 1.27
N THR A 31 -7.48 -5.83 0.79
CA THR A 31 -8.20 -4.55 0.83
C THR A 31 -9.50 -4.65 1.59
N THR A 32 -9.83 -3.62 2.36
CA THR A 32 -11.00 -3.59 3.26
C THR A 32 -12.23 -2.89 2.67
N GLY A 33 -12.42 -2.89 1.34
CA GLY A 33 -13.55 -2.19 0.70
C GLY A 33 -13.94 -2.74 -0.68
N THR A 34 -15.07 -2.26 -1.21
CA THR A 34 -15.60 -2.57 -2.55
C THR A 34 -14.64 -2.12 -3.66
N SER A 35 -14.71 -2.80 -4.83
CA SER A 35 -13.93 -2.54 -6.05
C SER A 35 -13.89 -1.04 -6.37
N TRP A 36 -12.78 -0.32 -6.13
CA TRP A 36 -11.54 -0.23 -6.92
C TRP A 36 -11.62 0.57 -8.23
N GLU A 37 -12.49 1.59 -8.34
CA GLU A 37 -12.41 2.54 -9.44
C GLU A 37 -12.09 3.97 -8.96
N GLY A 38 -10.95 4.51 -9.44
CA GLY A 38 -10.67 5.95 -9.53
C GLY A 38 -9.97 6.66 -8.36
N GLY A 39 -8.98 7.50 -8.70
CA GLY A 39 -8.60 8.78 -8.03
C GLY A 39 -8.02 8.78 -6.61
N LYS A 40 -8.15 7.69 -5.85
CA LYS A 40 -7.86 7.72 -4.41
C LYS A 40 -6.50 7.16 -4.05
N ARG A 41 -5.75 7.90 -3.21
CA ARG A 41 -4.50 7.43 -2.60
C ARG A 41 -4.79 6.22 -1.71
N LYS A 42 -3.91 5.21 -1.76
CA LYS A 42 -4.05 3.96 -1.00
C LYS A 42 -2.88 3.79 -0.06
N ARG A 43 -3.14 3.40 1.19
CA ARG A 43 -2.09 3.20 2.21
C ARG A 43 -2.28 1.92 2.99
N VAL A 44 -1.17 1.40 3.51
CA VAL A 44 -1.17 0.29 4.46
C VAL A 44 -1.74 0.76 5.80
N LEU A 45 -2.79 0.07 6.27
CA LEU A 45 -3.37 0.25 7.60
C LEU A 45 -2.77 -0.71 8.63
N ARG A 46 -2.43 -1.91 8.18
CA ARG A 46 -1.93 -2.97 9.05
C ARG A 46 -0.98 -3.87 8.28
N GLN A 47 0.00 -4.38 9.01
CA GLN A 47 0.95 -5.37 8.55
C GLN A 47 0.95 -6.58 9.49
N ARG A 48 1.15 -7.77 8.92
CA ARG A 48 1.28 -9.01 9.68
C ARG A 48 2.26 -9.97 9.00
N LEU A 49 3.24 -10.47 9.74
CA LEU A 49 4.06 -11.60 9.29
C LEU A 49 3.22 -12.89 9.34
N LEU A 50 3.13 -13.60 8.22
CA LEU A 50 2.39 -14.86 8.09
C LEU A 50 3.32 -16.08 8.24
N ALA A 51 4.48 -16.02 7.59
CA ALA A 51 5.54 -17.03 7.62
C ALA A 51 6.91 -16.34 7.49
N GLU A 52 8.03 -17.07 7.60
CA GLU A 52 9.39 -16.49 7.62
C GLU A 52 9.66 -15.42 6.56
N ARG A 53 9.09 -15.56 5.36
CA ARG A 53 9.26 -14.63 4.25
C ARG A 53 7.94 -14.18 3.63
N GLN A 54 6.83 -14.25 4.36
CA GLN A 54 5.54 -13.82 3.82
C GLN A 54 4.89 -12.79 4.74
N VAL A 55 4.59 -11.63 4.18
CA VAL A 55 3.97 -10.50 4.90
C VAL A 55 2.65 -10.16 4.25
N GLU A 56 1.60 -10.13 5.06
CA GLU A 56 0.31 -9.56 4.67
C GLU A 56 0.29 -8.07 4.99
N VAL A 57 -0.16 -7.28 4.02
CA VAL A 57 -0.49 -5.87 4.21
C VAL A 57 -1.98 -5.66 3.92
N VAL A 58 -2.65 -5.00 4.86
CA VAL A 58 -4.04 -4.59 4.74
C VAL A 58 -4.07 -3.13 4.31
N VAL A 59 -4.75 -2.84 3.22
CA VAL A 59 -4.74 -1.54 2.54
C VAL A 59 -6.15 -0.96 2.49
N ALA A 60 -6.24 0.35 2.70
CA ALA A 60 -7.46 1.12 2.47
C ALA A 60 -7.19 2.31 1.54
N ALA A 61 -8.23 2.74 0.86
CA ALA A 61 -8.26 4.01 0.16
C ALA A 61 -8.51 5.14 1.17
N GLU A 62 -7.87 6.30 0.95
CA GLU A 62 -8.23 7.52 1.65
C GLU A 62 -9.66 7.94 1.29
N TYR A 63 -10.34 8.62 2.20
CA TYR A 63 -11.72 9.07 1.98
C TYR A 63 -11.78 10.14 0.88
N TYR A 64 -10.82 11.08 0.93
CA TYR A 64 -10.70 12.19 -0.01
C TYR A 64 -9.97 11.78 -1.29
N ASP A 65 -10.33 12.42 -2.40
CA ASP A 65 -9.55 12.32 -3.62
C ASP A 65 -8.20 13.00 -3.42
N ASP A 66 -7.17 12.41 -3.99
CA ASP A 66 -5.82 12.94 -3.86
C ASP A 66 -5.65 14.08 -4.87
N PRO A 67 -5.52 15.35 -4.43
CA PRO A 67 -5.33 16.46 -5.36
C PRO A 67 -4.07 16.28 -6.23
N ALA A 68 -3.07 15.53 -5.76
CA ALA A 68 -1.89 15.21 -6.57
C ALA A 68 -2.17 14.19 -7.70
N LEU A 69 -3.26 13.43 -7.62
CA LEU A 69 -3.71 12.52 -8.68
C LEU A 69 -4.65 13.21 -9.70
N GLU A 70 -5.22 14.36 -9.35
CA GLU A 70 -6.16 15.11 -10.20
C GLU A 70 -5.47 16.13 -11.14
N ILE A 71 -4.23 16.55 -10.85
CA ILE A 71 -3.49 17.55 -11.67
C ILE A 71 -3.18 17.03 -13.09
N GLY A 72 -3.26 15.73 -13.35
CA GLY A 72 -3.03 15.13 -14.67
C GLY A 72 -4.22 15.18 -15.65
N LYS A 73 -5.38 15.73 -15.26
CA LYS A 73 -6.60 15.79 -16.10
C LYS A 73 -6.92 17.18 -16.66
N GLY A 74 -6.06 18.17 -16.41
CA GLY A 74 -6.32 19.59 -16.71
C GLY A 74 -5.53 20.20 -17.87
N GLU A 75 -4.70 19.44 -18.58
CA GLU A 75 -3.96 19.92 -19.76
C GLU A 75 -4.67 19.51 -21.06
N ASP A 76 -5.89 20.03 -21.24
CA ASP A 76 -6.56 20.17 -22.54
C ASP A 76 -7.43 21.43 -22.45
N LEU A 77 -6.76 22.59 -22.48
CA LEU A 77 -7.37 23.91 -22.73
C LEU A 77 -6.73 24.55 -23.96
#